data_AF-A0A7W4LKB4-F1
#
_entry.id   AF-A0A7W4LKB4-F1
#
_cell.length_a   1.000
_cell.length_b   1.000
_cell.length_c   1.000
_cell.angle_alpha   90.00
_cell.angle_beta   90.00
_cell.angle_gamma   90.00
#
_symmetry.space_group_name_H-M   'P 1'
#
loop_
_entity.id
_entity.type
_entity.pdbx_description
1 polymer ?
#
loop_
_entity_poly.entity_id
_entity_poly.type
_entity_poly.pdbx_seq_one_letter_code
_entity_poly.pdbx_strand_id
1 'polypeptide(L)'
;MFKFIKTTVAGGLLFILPLVLIAVLVQKAVHLLRGPIQKLLPMFGDHAVAGVTLFSLVAFVALILLCFFAGLLAKTAPAQTLRHSLEDKVLSNLPGYQLLKDATTRLTGMESLEGVKVGLIAEGDGWRICLVFEAQGDWLTIYIPDGGPAGSTAGEVRLMPASAVRVTDMPWLPLLGSLRRGGRGALEMAMPWLEKA
;
A
#
# COMPACT_ATOMS: atom_id res chain seq x y z
N MET A 1 36.36 -3.35 1.16
CA MET A 1 35.74 -4.28 0.18
C MET A 1 34.74 -5.26 0.81
N PHE A 2 35.10 -5.98 1.88
CA PHE A 2 34.21 -6.96 2.52
C PHE A 2 32.87 -6.38 3.02
N LYS A 3 32.89 -5.14 3.54
CA LYS A 3 31.69 -4.41 3.98
C LYS A 3 30.73 -4.12 2.81
N PHE A 4 31.28 -3.74 1.65
CA PHE A 4 30.51 -3.46 0.43
C PHE A 4 29.85 -4.73 -0.13
N ILE A 5 30.61 -5.83 -0.26
CA ILE A 5 30.07 -7.13 -0.72
C ILE A 5 28.97 -7.62 0.23
N LYS A 6 29.16 -7.54 1.56
CA LYS A 6 28.14 -7.93 2.54
C LYS A 6 26.87 -7.08 2.42
N THR A 7 26.98 -5.76 2.28
CA THR A 7 25.81 -4.88 2.14
C THR A 7 25.09 -5.11 0.82
N THR A 8 25.80 -5.36 -0.27
CA THR A 8 25.21 -5.63 -1.59
C THR A 8 24.53 -6.99 -1.64
N VAL A 9 25.15 -8.04 -1.08
CA VAL A 9 24.54 -9.38 -1.00
C VAL A 9 23.35 -9.36 -0.04
N ALA A 10 23.45 -8.70 1.11
CA ALA A 10 22.32 -8.57 2.04
C ALA A 10 21.16 -7.78 1.41
N GLY A 11 21.44 -6.67 0.73
CA GLY A 11 20.43 -5.90 0.00
C GLY A 11 19.78 -6.69 -1.14
N GLY A 12 20.60 -7.40 -1.94
CA GLY A 12 20.12 -8.25 -3.02
C GLY A 12 19.27 -9.42 -2.53
N LEU A 13 19.68 -10.07 -1.44
CA LEU A 13 18.90 -11.15 -0.83
C LEU A 13 17.58 -10.65 -0.26
N LEU A 14 17.60 -9.54 0.48
CA LEU A 14 16.38 -8.92 1.02
C LEU A 14 15.40 -8.50 -0.09
N PHE A 15 15.91 -8.12 -1.26
CA PHE A 15 15.09 -7.76 -2.42
C PHE A 15 14.54 -8.98 -3.19
N ILE A 16 15.34 -10.04 -3.36
CA ILE A 16 14.93 -11.25 -4.09
C ILE A 16 13.98 -12.11 -3.25
N LEU A 17 14.16 -12.12 -1.92
CA LEU A 17 13.35 -12.92 -0.99
C LEU A 17 11.83 -12.77 -1.18
N PRO A 18 11.23 -11.56 -1.24
CA PRO A 18 9.79 -11.42 -1.46
C PRO A 18 9.34 -11.98 -2.82
N LEU A 19 10.15 -11.82 -3.88
CA LEU A 19 9.83 -12.32 -5.21
C LEU A 19 9.82 -13.86 -5.24
N VAL A 20 10.85 -14.49 -4.62
CA VAL A 20 10.93 -15.94 -4.50
C VAL A 20 9.77 -16.49 -3.67
N LEU A 21 9.41 -15.81 -2.57
CA LEU A 21 8.28 -16.22 -1.73
C LEU A 21 6.97 -16.20 -2.53
N ILE A 22 6.70 -15.15 -3.30
CA ILE A 22 5.53 -15.08 -4.18
C ILE A 22 5.53 -16.23 -5.18
N ALA A 23 6.66 -16.50 -5.84
CA ALA A 23 6.79 -17.58 -6.82
C ALA A 23 6.50 -18.95 -6.19
N VAL A 24 7.07 -19.24 -5.02
CA VAL A 24 6.83 -20.50 -4.28
C VAL A 24 5.37 -20.64 -3.86
N LEU A 25 4.74 -19.57 -3.38
CA LEU A 25 3.32 -19.58 -3.00
C LEU A 25 2.41 -19.85 -4.19
N VAL A 26 2.64 -19.18 -5.32
CA VAL A 26 1.88 -19.41 -6.56
C VAL A 26 2.07 -20.84 -7.04
N GLN A 27 3.30 -21.35 -7.07
CA GLN A 27 3.58 -22.73 -7.47
C GLN A 27 2.85 -23.72 -6.56
N LYS A 28 2.87 -23.51 -5.24
CA LYS A 28 2.18 -24.38 -4.29
C LYS A 28 0.66 -24.31 -4.44
N ALA A 29 0.10 -23.13 -4.66
CA ALA A 29 -1.32 -22.93 -4.88
C ALA A 29 -1.80 -23.64 -6.16
N VAL A 30 -1.07 -23.47 -7.28
CA VAL A 30 -1.33 -24.20 -8.53
C VAL A 30 -1.22 -25.70 -8.30
N HIS A 31 -0.23 -26.16 -7.53
CA HIS A 31 -0.08 -27.58 -7.23
C HIS A 31 -1.28 -28.13 -6.44
N LEU A 32 -1.77 -27.39 -5.44
CA LEU A 32 -2.91 -27.78 -4.61
C LEU A 32 -4.23 -27.85 -5.42
N LEU A 33 -4.41 -26.92 -6.36
CA LEU A 33 -5.56 -26.89 -7.25
C LEU A 33 -5.57 -28.03 -8.28
N ARG A 34 -4.43 -28.70 -8.50
CA ARG A 34 -4.36 -29.81 -9.46
C ARG A 34 -5.30 -30.96 -9.10
N GLY A 35 -5.36 -31.37 -7.84
CA GLY A 35 -6.20 -32.49 -7.41
C GLY A 35 -7.69 -32.28 -7.72
N PRO A 36 -8.30 -31.16 -7.29
CA PRO A 36 -9.69 -30.84 -7.61
C PRO A 36 -9.96 -30.70 -9.12
N ILE A 37 -9.07 -30.02 -9.86
CA ILE A 37 -9.26 -29.79 -11.30
C ILE A 37 -9.17 -31.10 -12.08
N GLN A 38 -8.27 -32.02 -11.72
CA GLN A 38 -8.20 -33.35 -12.35
C GLN A 38 -9.50 -34.15 -12.20
N LYS A 39 -10.16 -34.05 -11.03
CA LYS A 39 -11.44 -34.71 -10.79
C LYS A 39 -12.60 -34.10 -11.58
N LEU A 40 -12.58 -32.78 -11.77
CA LEU A 40 -13.63 -32.04 -12.48
C LEU A 40 -13.47 -32.12 -14.00
N LEU A 41 -12.24 -32.26 -14.50
CA LEU A 41 -11.89 -32.22 -15.92
C LEU A 41 -11.04 -33.44 -16.32
N PRO A 42 -11.56 -34.68 -16.21
CA PRO A 42 -10.82 -35.90 -16.50
C PRO A 42 -10.39 -36.00 -17.98
N MET A 43 -11.06 -35.28 -18.89
CA MET A 43 -10.75 -35.29 -20.33
C MET A 43 -9.44 -34.57 -20.72
N PHE A 44 -8.80 -33.83 -19.81
CA PHE A 44 -7.58 -33.06 -20.09
C PHE A 44 -6.28 -33.78 -19.67
N GLY A 45 -6.33 -35.11 -19.46
CA GLY A 45 -5.26 -35.91 -18.87
C GLY A 45 -3.91 -35.89 -19.61
N ASP A 46 -3.91 -35.86 -20.95
CA ASP A 46 -2.73 -36.34 -21.69
C ASP A 46 -2.10 -35.36 -22.70
N HIS A 47 -2.37 -34.06 -22.62
CA HIS A 47 -1.79 -33.08 -23.56
C HIS A 47 -0.72 -32.22 -22.88
N ALA A 48 0.52 -32.71 -22.93
CA ALA A 48 1.71 -31.95 -22.55
C ALA A 48 2.37 -31.38 -23.81
N VAL A 49 2.47 -30.05 -23.91
CA VAL A 49 3.26 -29.38 -24.95
C VAL A 49 4.34 -28.57 -24.25
N ALA A 50 5.61 -28.85 -24.56
CA ALA A 50 6.78 -28.13 -24.05
C ALA A 50 6.97 -28.12 -22.50
N GLY A 51 6.71 -29.25 -21.82
CA GLY A 51 7.00 -29.40 -20.38
C GLY A 51 6.05 -28.66 -19.42
N VAL A 52 5.21 -27.77 -19.95
CA VAL A 52 4.06 -27.20 -19.24
C VAL A 52 2.84 -28.01 -19.66
N THR A 53 2.26 -28.77 -18.74
CA THR A 53 0.98 -29.42 -19.02
C THR A 53 -0.07 -28.34 -19.26
N LEU A 54 -0.94 -28.50 -20.28
CA LEU A 54 -2.11 -27.63 -20.49
C LEU A 54 -2.90 -27.43 -19.17
N PHE A 55 -2.89 -28.48 -18.37
CA PHE A 55 -3.37 -28.54 -17.01
C PHE A 55 -2.78 -27.46 -16.05
N SER A 56 -1.48 -27.19 -16.11
CA SER A 56 -0.82 -26.16 -15.27
C SER A 56 -1.28 -24.76 -15.62
N LEU A 57 -1.49 -24.50 -16.92
CA LEU A 57 -2.04 -23.23 -17.39
C LEU A 57 -3.48 -23.06 -16.91
N VAL A 58 -4.31 -24.10 -17.03
CA VAL A 58 -5.69 -24.09 -16.52
C VAL A 58 -5.73 -23.85 -15.01
N ALA A 59 -4.86 -24.53 -14.25
CA ALA A 59 -4.79 -24.33 -12.80
C ALA A 59 -4.31 -22.93 -12.41
N PHE A 60 -3.41 -22.33 -13.18
CA PHE A 60 -2.98 -20.94 -12.99
C PHE A 60 -4.10 -19.94 -13.30
N VAL A 61 -4.83 -20.13 -14.40
CA VAL A 61 -6.00 -19.30 -14.74
C VAL A 61 -7.10 -19.46 -13.69
N ALA A 62 -7.37 -20.69 -13.24
CA ALA A 62 -8.32 -20.96 -12.17
C ALA A 62 -7.91 -20.28 -10.86
N LEU A 63 -6.62 -20.24 -10.53
CA LEU A 63 -6.10 -19.50 -9.38
C LEU A 63 -6.37 -17.99 -9.52
N ILE A 64 -6.10 -17.40 -10.69
CA ILE A 64 -6.39 -15.97 -10.95
C ILE A 64 -7.88 -15.68 -10.76
N LEU A 65 -8.76 -16.51 -11.36
CA LEU A 65 -10.21 -16.36 -11.21
C LEU A 65 -10.65 -16.49 -9.76
N LEU A 66 -10.11 -17.47 -9.04
CA LEU A 66 -10.39 -17.67 -7.61
C LEU A 66 -9.96 -16.45 -6.78
N CYS A 67 -8.77 -15.91 -7.02
CA CYS A 67 -8.31 -14.67 -6.38
C CYS A 67 -9.23 -13.49 -6.70
N PHE A 68 -9.68 -13.36 -7.96
CA PHE A 68 -10.59 -12.30 -8.38
C PHE A 68 -11.96 -12.40 -7.69
N PHE A 69 -12.58 -13.58 -7.71
CA PHE A 69 -13.87 -13.80 -7.06
C PHE A 69 -13.78 -13.67 -5.54
N ALA A 70 -12.70 -14.15 -4.92
CA ALA A 70 -12.44 -13.91 -3.50
C ALA A 70 -12.30 -12.41 -3.21
N GLY A 71 -11.62 -11.65 -4.07
CA GLY A 71 -11.52 -10.20 -3.99
C GLY A 71 -12.87 -9.48 -4.14
N LEU A 72 -13.73 -9.95 -5.04
CA LEU A 72 -15.07 -9.42 -5.22
C LEU A 72 -15.97 -9.71 -4.03
N LEU A 73 -15.97 -10.95 -3.54
CA LEU A 73 -16.69 -11.35 -2.33
C LEU A 73 -16.20 -10.57 -1.11
N ALA A 74 -14.90 -10.31 -1.01
CA ALA A 74 -14.28 -9.50 0.04
C ALA A 74 -14.76 -8.04 0.08
N LYS A 75 -15.38 -7.52 -0.99
CA LYS A 75 -16.00 -6.18 -1.01
C LYS A 75 -17.44 -6.18 -0.47
N THR A 76 -18.03 -7.34 -0.21
CA THR A 76 -19.39 -7.44 0.34
C THR A 76 -19.42 -7.22 1.86
N ALA A 77 -20.48 -6.57 2.36
CA ALA A 77 -20.66 -6.30 3.79
C ALA A 77 -20.50 -7.52 4.72
N PRO A 78 -21.11 -8.70 4.45
CA PRO A 78 -20.93 -9.86 5.33
C PRO A 78 -19.49 -10.39 5.32
N ALA A 79 -18.78 -10.30 4.18
CA ALA A 79 -17.39 -10.72 4.10
C ALA A 79 -16.46 -9.80 4.90
N GLN A 80 -16.75 -8.50 4.98
CA GLN A 80 -16.00 -7.55 5.80
C GLN A 80 -16.11 -7.89 7.30
N THR A 81 -17.32 -8.21 7.79
CA THR A 81 -17.54 -8.61 9.18
C THR A 81 -16.81 -9.91 9.52
N LEU A 82 -16.86 -10.90 8.63
CA LEU A 82 -16.15 -12.16 8.84
C LEU A 82 -14.63 -11.97 8.85
N ARG A 83 -14.09 -11.15 7.94
CA ARG A 83 -12.67 -10.80 7.91
C ARG A 83 -12.22 -10.12 9.20
N HIS A 84 -12.99 -9.15 9.70
CA HIS A 84 -12.69 -8.45 10.94
C HIS A 84 -12.66 -9.43 12.13
N SER A 85 -13.63 -10.36 12.20
CA SER A 85 -13.66 -11.35 13.29
C SER A 85 -12.51 -12.34 13.25
N LEU A 86 -12.11 -12.81 12.05
CA LEU A 86 -10.95 -13.68 11.88
C LEU A 86 -9.64 -12.95 12.22
N GLU A 87 -9.54 -11.70 11.78
CA GLU A 87 -8.39 -10.86 12.03
C GLU A 87 -8.17 -10.61 13.52
N ASP A 88 -9.20 -10.18 14.24
CA ASP A 88 -9.10 -9.86 15.66
C ASP A 88 -8.81 -11.09 16.53
N LYS A 89 -9.35 -12.25 16.16
CA LYS A 89 -9.27 -13.47 16.98
C LYS A 89 -8.08 -14.36 16.67
N VAL A 90 -7.60 -14.37 15.43
CA VAL A 90 -6.62 -15.36 14.97
C VAL A 90 -5.39 -14.70 14.39
N LEU A 91 -5.55 -13.82 13.40
CA LEU A 91 -4.39 -13.30 12.67
C LEU A 91 -3.60 -12.26 13.48
N SER A 92 -4.28 -11.42 14.26
CA SER A 92 -3.66 -10.42 15.17
C SER A 92 -2.72 -11.06 16.21
N ASN A 93 -2.99 -12.30 16.61
CA ASN A 93 -2.20 -13.06 17.58
C ASN A 93 -0.94 -13.70 16.96
N LEU A 94 -0.80 -13.70 15.63
CA LEU A 94 0.40 -14.20 14.97
C LEU A 94 1.52 -13.16 15.05
N PRO A 95 2.71 -13.53 15.57
CA PRO A 95 3.84 -12.62 15.65
C PRO A 95 4.22 -12.13 14.25
N GLY A 96 4.31 -10.80 14.08
CA GLY A 96 4.68 -10.17 12.81
C GLY A 96 3.53 -9.93 11.82
N TYR A 97 2.32 -10.45 12.05
CA TYR A 97 1.17 -10.19 11.17
C TYR A 97 0.78 -8.69 11.17
N GLN A 98 0.78 -8.05 12.34
CA GLN A 98 0.48 -6.61 12.44
C GLN A 98 1.48 -5.76 11.64
N LEU A 99 2.77 -6.12 11.64
CA LEU A 99 3.79 -5.42 10.85
C LEU A 99 3.52 -5.54 9.34
N LEU A 100 3.10 -6.71 8.88
CA LEU A 100 2.73 -6.94 7.49
C LEU A 100 1.44 -6.21 7.11
N LYS A 101 0.45 -6.21 8.00
CA LYS A 101 -0.81 -5.47 7.82
C LYS A 101 -0.55 -3.98 7.69
N ASP A 102 0.25 -3.42 8.59
CA ASP A 102 0.63 -2.00 8.57
C ASP A 102 1.40 -1.65 7.30
N ALA A 103 2.35 -2.50 6.90
CA ALA A 103 3.07 -2.31 5.64
C ALA A 103 2.13 -2.33 4.42
N THR A 104 1.18 -3.27 4.38
CA THR A 104 0.19 -3.37 3.29
C THR A 104 -0.76 -2.18 3.28
N THR A 105 -1.26 -1.77 4.45
CA THR A 105 -2.16 -0.62 4.61
C THR A 105 -1.48 0.68 4.21
N ARG A 106 -0.18 0.81 4.49
CA ARG A 106 0.62 1.95 4.00
C ARG A 106 0.74 1.95 2.47
N LEU A 107 0.87 0.79 1.84
CA LEU A 107 0.96 0.70 0.38
C LEU A 107 -0.41 0.97 -0.28
N THR A 108 -1.49 0.41 0.24
CA THR A 108 -2.84 0.60 -0.32
C THR A 108 -3.43 1.97 0.02
N GLY A 109 -3.12 2.52 1.19
CA GLY A 109 -3.49 3.89 1.58
C GLY A 109 -2.75 4.98 0.80
N MET A 110 -1.69 4.65 0.05
CA MET A 110 -1.08 5.56 -0.92
C MET A 110 -1.91 5.70 -2.20
N GLU A 111 -2.72 4.69 -2.54
CA GLU A 111 -3.61 4.71 -3.72
C GLU A 111 -4.93 5.45 -3.42
N SER A 112 -5.39 5.46 -2.16
CA SER A 112 -6.65 6.11 -1.76
C SER A 112 -6.56 7.63 -1.59
N LEU A 113 -5.51 8.28 -2.09
CA LEU A 113 -5.30 9.72 -1.97
C LEU A 113 -5.80 10.50 -3.19
N GLU A 114 -6.56 9.84 -4.09
CA GLU A 114 -7.30 10.53 -5.15
C GLU A 114 -8.21 11.60 -4.53
N GLY A 115 -7.94 12.87 -4.83
CA GLY A 115 -8.67 14.03 -4.30
C GLY A 115 -8.06 14.69 -3.06
N VAL A 116 -7.07 14.07 -2.41
CA VAL A 116 -6.35 14.68 -1.28
C VAL A 116 -5.40 15.75 -1.81
N LYS A 117 -5.59 16.99 -1.37
CA LYS A 117 -4.74 18.12 -1.75
C LYS A 117 -3.72 18.45 -0.67
N VAL A 118 -2.58 19.00 -1.06
CA VAL A 118 -1.60 19.53 -0.13
C VAL A 118 -1.97 20.97 0.21
N GLY A 119 -1.98 21.31 1.50
CA GLY A 119 -2.20 22.66 2.00
C GLY A 119 -1.00 23.21 2.77
N LEU A 120 -0.97 24.53 2.90
CA LEU A 120 -0.04 25.28 3.74
C LEU A 120 -0.83 26.08 4.78
N ILE A 121 -0.41 26.02 6.03
CA ILE A 121 -0.99 26.76 7.14
C ILE A 121 0.07 27.75 7.63
N ALA A 122 -0.29 29.02 7.72
CA ALA A 122 0.59 30.01 8.34
C ALA A 122 0.63 29.77 9.85
N GLU A 123 1.82 29.62 10.42
CA GLU A 123 2.02 29.39 11.85
C GLU A 123 3.28 30.10 12.33
N GLY A 124 3.11 31.09 13.22
CA GLY A 124 4.19 31.98 13.63
C GLY A 124 4.82 32.68 12.43
N ASP A 125 6.15 32.65 12.36
CA ASP A 125 6.93 33.24 11.25
C ASP A 125 7.15 32.25 10.10
N GLY A 126 6.38 31.16 10.03
CA GLY A 126 6.59 30.07 9.09
C GLY A 126 5.31 29.46 8.54
N TRP A 127 5.51 28.36 7.80
CA TRP A 127 4.45 27.60 7.16
C TRP A 127 4.53 26.14 7.55
N ARG A 128 3.37 25.56 7.86
CA ARG A 128 3.21 24.13 8.14
C ARG A 128 2.50 23.45 6.98
N ILE A 129 3.04 22.32 6.54
CA ILE A 129 2.47 21.53 5.43
C ILE A 129 1.41 20.59 5.97
N CYS A 130 0.26 20.51 5.30
CA CYS A 130 -0.83 19.60 5.65
C CYS A 130 -1.43 18.92 4.41
N LEU A 131 -2.25 17.91 4.67
CA LEU A 131 -3.13 17.27 3.71
C LEU A 131 -4.57 17.69 3.99
N VAL A 132 -5.31 18.04 2.94
CA VAL A 132 -6.73 18.37 3.00
C VAL A 132 -7.51 17.13 2.57
N PHE A 133 -8.26 16.56 3.50
CA PHE A 133 -9.00 15.30 3.28
C PHE A 133 -10.47 15.55 2.92
N GLU A 134 -11.12 16.47 3.64
CA GLU A 134 -12.56 16.73 3.50
C GLU A 134 -12.83 18.23 3.59
N ALA A 135 -13.84 18.68 2.86
CA ALA A 135 -14.37 20.04 2.93
C ALA A 135 -15.88 19.99 3.16
N GLN A 136 -16.37 20.70 4.16
CA GLN A 136 -17.79 20.85 4.44
C GLN A 136 -18.11 22.31 4.73
N GLY A 137 -18.77 22.96 3.77
CA GLY A 137 -18.98 24.41 3.82
C GLY A 137 -17.65 25.16 3.86
N ASP A 138 -17.46 25.98 4.88
CA ASP A 138 -16.26 26.81 5.07
C ASP A 138 -15.21 26.16 6.00
N TRP A 139 -15.37 24.86 6.28
CA TRP A 139 -14.48 24.08 7.14
C TRP A 139 -13.76 22.99 6.36
N LEU A 140 -12.50 22.76 6.72
CA LEU A 140 -11.63 21.72 6.19
C LEU A 140 -11.18 20.78 7.30
N THR A 141 -11.23 19.48 7.04
CA THR A 141 -10.51 18.47 7.82
C THR A 141 -9.11 18.34 7.23
N ILE A 142 -8.11 18.69 8.03
CA ILE A 142 -6.70 18.61 7.64
C ILE A 142 -5.93 17.63 8.51
N TYR A 143 -4.90 17.03 7.92
CA TYR A 143 -3.93 16.20 8.61
C TYR A 143 -2.53 16.78 8.41
N ILE A 144 -1.80 16.97 9.50
CA ILE A 144 -0.44 17.48 9.52
C ILE A 144 0.48 16.29 9.78
N PRO A 145 1.21 15.80 8.77
CA PRO A 145 2.12 14.67 8.96
C PRO A 145 3.39 15.08 9.70
N ASP A 146 3.88 14.21 10.59
CA ASP A 146 5.21 14.36 11.17
C ASP A 146 6.30 14.10 10.12
N GLY A 147 7.44 14.80 10.25
CA GLY A 147 8.63 14.57 9.43
C GLY A 147 9.51 13.42 9.94
N GLY A 148 10.36 12.86 9.07
CA GLY A 148 11.36 11.85 9.42
C GLY A 148 11.09 10.46 8.84
N PRO A 149 11.88 9.42 9.16
CA PRO A 149 11.81 8.10 8.53
C PRO A 149 10.45 7.39 8.69
N ALA A 150 9.72 7.72 9.76
CA ALA A 150 8.36 7.28 10.02
C ALA A 150 7.29 8.27 9.51
N GLY A 151 7.70 9.32 8.81
CA GLY A 151 6.83 10.41 8.38
C GLY A 151 5.68 9.89 7.52
N SER A 152 4.47 10.32 7.90
CA SER A 152 3.14 9.82 7.50
C SER A 152 2.51 8.70 8.33
N THR A 153 3.15 8.19 9.39
CA THR A 153 2.51 7.20 10.30
C THR A 153 1.99 7.82 11.60
N ALA A 154 2.32 9.10 11.83
CA ALA A 154 1.92 9.89 12.98
C ALA A 154 1.81 11.35 12.55
N GLY A 155 0.97 12.10 13.25
CA GLY A 155 0.67 13.49 12.95
C GLY A 155 -0.55 13.99 13.70
N GLU A 156 -0.98 15.18 13.34
CA GLU A 156 -2.10 15.88 13.99
C GLU A 156 -3.28 15.99 13.03
N VAL A 157 -4.51 15.76 13.51
CA VAL A 157 -5.73 16.07 12.76
C VAL A 157 -6.33 17.35 13.32
N ARG A 158 -6.68 18.29 12.45
CA ARG A 158 -7.34 19.54 12.85
C ARG A 158 -8.51 19.86 11.93
N LEU A 159 -9.52 20.52 12.49
CA LEU A 159 -10.59 21.16 11.74
C LEU A 159 -10.26 22.65 11.66
N MET A 160 -10.14 23.18 10.46
CA MET A 160 -9.70 24.56 10.22
C MET A 160 -10.67 25.27 9.28
N PRO A 161 -10.90 26.58 9.43
CA PRO A 161 -11.59 27.37 8.41
C PRO A 161 -10.84 27.26 7.07
N ALA A 162 -11.56 27.20 5.97
CA ALA A 162 -10.97 27.13 4.63
C ALA A 162 -10.05 28.33 4.34
N SER A 163 -10.39 29.51 4.89
CA SER A 163 -9.57 30.73 4.81
C SER A 163 -8.20 30.63 5.52
N ALA A 164 -8.04 29.71 6.48
CA ALA A 164 -6.79 29.51 7.22
C ALA A 164 -5.83 28.54 6.51
N VAL A 165 -6.27 27.89 5.43
CA VAL A 165 -5.48 26.89 4.71
C VAL A 165 -5.28 27.33 3.27
N ARG A 166 -4.02 27.55 2.89
CA ARG A 166 -3.64 27.80 1.50
C ARG A 166 -3.51 26.46 0.78
N VAL A 167 -4.58 26.05 0.10
CA VAL A 167 -4.57 24.84 -0.73
C VAL A 167 -3.65 25.04 -1.94
N THR A 168 -2.85 24.03 -2.24
CA THR A 168 -1.81 24.05 -3.28
C THR A 168 -2.02 22.90 -4.28
N ASP A 169 -1.30 22.97 -5.40
CA ASP A 169 -1.20 21.89 -6.38
C ASP A 169 0.10 21.07 -6.20
N MET A 170 0.72 21.14 -5.01
CA MET A 170 1.91 20.32 -4.73
C MET A 170 1.55 18.83 -4.80
N PRO A 171 2.33 18.02 -5.54
CA PRO A 171 2.09 16.60 -5.62
C PRO A 171 2.44 15.93 -4.29
N TRP A 172 1.52 15.13 -3.76
CA TRP A 172 1.72 14.45 -2.47
C TRP A 172 2.91 13.47 -2.49
N LEU A 173 3.09 12.68 -3.55
CA LEU A 173 4.14 11.64 -3.59
C LEU A 173 5.57 12.22 -3.46
N PRO A 174 5.96 13.26 -4.22
CA PRO A 174 7.24 13.95 -4.01
C PRO A 174 7.37 14.57 -2.62
N LEU A 175 6.29 15.16 -2.09
CA LEU A 175 6.26 15.71 -0.74
C LEU A 175 6.46 14.64 0.33
N LEU A 176 5.81 13.49 0.23
CA LEU A 176 5.99 12.35 1.13
C LEU A 176 7.46 11.89 1.15
N GLY A 177 8.10 11.83 -0.01
CA GLY A 177 9.52 11.53 -0.10
C GLY A 177 10.38 12.57 0.62
N SER A 178 10.04 13.86 0.49
CA SER A 178 10.69 14.96 1.21
C SER A 178 10.52 14.83 2.73
N LEU A 179 9.30 14.63 3.22
CA LEU A 179 8.98 14.44 4.63
C LEU A 179 9.79 13.28 5.23
N ARG A 180 9.88 12.15 4.52
CA ARG A 180 10.67 10.98 4.96
C ARG A 180 12.17 11.25 5.12
N ARG A 181 12.68 12.26 4.43
CA ARG A 181 14.08 12.72 4.50
C ARG A 181 14.28 13.94 5.40
N GLY A 182 13.31 14.22 6.28
CA GLY A 182 13.34 15.37 7.20
C GLY A 182 12.97 16.70 6.54
N GLY A 183 12.11 16.68 5.51
CA GLY A 183 11.66 17.88 4.79
C GLY A 183 12.60 18.37 3.68
N ARG A 184 13.64 17.59 3.33
CA ARG A 184 14.58 17.97 2.25
C ARG A 184 13.89 18.01 0.88
N GLY A 185 13.89 19.22 0.30
CA GLY A 185 13.22 19.55 -0.97
C GLY A 185 11.84 20.18 -0.78
N ALA A 186 11.30 20.24 0.44
CA ALA A 186 9.97 20.84 0.69
C ALA A 186 9.93 22.34 0.38
N LEU A 187 11.01 23.09 0.65
CA LEU A 187 11.07 24.52 0.38
C LEU A 187 10.93 24.84 -1.11
N GLU A 188 11.67 24.13 -1.97
CA GLU A 188 11.60 24.29 -3.42
C GLU A 188 10.21 23.99 -3.95
N MET A 189 9.57 22.93 -3.44
CA MET A 189 8.18 22.62 -3.78
C MET A 189 7.21 23.70 -3.29
N ALA A 190 7.39 24.24 -2.09
CA ALA A 190 6.45 25.22 -1.52
C ALA A 190 6.64 26.63 -2.09
N MET A 191 7.81 26.96 -2.65
CA MET A 191 8.23 28.30 -3.07
C MET A 191 7.18 29.10 -3.87
N PRO A 192 6.47 28.52 -4.87
CA PRO A 192 5.43 29.25 -5.61
C PRO A 192 4.27 29.78 -4.75
N TRP A 193 4.09 29.22 -3.56
CA TRP A 193 3.01 29.53 -2.65
C TRP A 193 3.46 30.31 -1.40
N LEU A 194 4.77 30.56 -1.22
CA LEU A 194 5.29 31.29 -0.06
C LEU A 194 5.28 32.82 -0.28
N GLU A 195 5.38 33.28 -1.52
CA GLU A 195 5.64 34.69 -1.88
C GLU A 195 4.39 35.57 -2.05
N LYS A 196 3.28 35.24 -1.40
CA LYS A 196 2.11 36.13 -1.34
C LYS A 196 1.66 36.33 0.10
N ALA A 197 2.33 37.23 0.80
CA ALA A 197 1.83 37.94 1.96
C ALA A 197 1.99 39.43 1.67
#